data_AF-A0AAW6T1B8-F1
#
_entry.id   AF-A0AAW6T1B8-F1
#
_cell.length_a   1.000
_cell.length_b   1.000
_cell.length_c   1.000
_cell.angle_alpha   90.00
_cell.angle_beta   90.00
_cell.angle_gamma   90.00
#
_symmetry.space_group_name_H-M   'P 1'
#
loop_
_entity.id
_entity.type
_entity.pdbx_description
1 polymer ?
#
loop_
_entity_poly.entity_id
_entity_poly.type
_entity_poly.pdbx_seq_one_letter_code
_entity_poly.pdbx_strand_id
1 'polypeptide(L)'
;MYLRDLLIGMGRRWYVTVVGLLLTGAAAWAVFGAVPITYTASLSVLLMPPEDTTAEIRNPYLNLEGMASARDVLTRRVDADVVRVPVEKAFPDGEYIVYSDMSTGGPMVVGEVRDRTERGAMQLLERIRSELHSSIDIMQAEIGVPPVSRMTLTDVAIDQASEPDFTARYQWTLAVVGAGIVLTALLAGFIDGLVLSRRAKREARASDAAGIEEVEEHDAAAGSHVVADGAPETSTKADAGRALDRELTK
;
A
#
# COMPACT_ATOMS: atom_id res chain seq x y z
N MET A 1 22.90 -19.59 10.27
CA MET A 1 23.47 -19.13 11.56
C MET A 1 23.32 -17.61 11.71
N TYR A 2 22.12 -17.05 11.44
CA TYR A 2 21.89 -15.59 11.46
C TYR A 2 20.78 -15.17 12.46
N LEU A 3 19.73 -16.00 12.65
CA LEU A 3 18.64 -15.68 13.59
C LEU A 3 19.07 -15.72 15.07
N ARG A 4 19.95 -16.66 15.45
CA ARG A 4 20.43 -16.78 16.84
C ARG A 4 21.30 -15.59 17.25
N ASP A 5 22.18 -15.12 16.37
CA ASP A 5 23.03 -13.95 16.66
C ASP A 5 22.22 -12.66 16.68
N LEU A 6 21.16 -12.54 15.85
CA LEU A 6 20.18 -11.45 15.90
C LEU A 6 19.45 -11.43 17.25
N LEU A 7 18.99 -12.59 17.74
CA LEU A 7 18.30 -12.70 19.03
C LEU A 7 19.22 -12.41 20.23
N ILE A 8 20.48 -12.84 20.16
CA ILE A 8 21.49 -12.57 21.22
C ILE A 8 21.91 -11.10 21.22
N GLY A 9 22.03 -10.46 20.05
CA GLY A 9 22.23 -9.01 19.92
C GLY A 9 21.06 -8.21 20.49
N MET A 10 19.83 -8.64 20.19
CA MET A 10 18.60 -8.03 20.70
C MET A 10 18.49 -8.15 22.23
N GLY A 11 19.01 -9.23 22.82
CA GLY A 11 19.10 -9.40 24.28
C GLY A 11 20.11 -8.48 24.98
N ARG A 12 21.18 -8.03 24.30
CA ARG A 12 22.19 -7.14 24.91
C ARG A 12 21.79 -5.66 24.90
N ARG A 13 20.79 -5.28 24.09
CA ARG A 13 20.31 -3.89 23.93
C ARG A 13 18.79 -3.81 23.79
N TRP A 14 18.09 -4.50 24.68
CA TRP A 14 16.61 -4.56 24.72
C TRP A 14 15.92 -3.19 24.66
N TYR A 15 16.58 -2.13 25.16
CA TYR A 15 16.05 -0.77 25.13
C TYR A 15 15.76 -0.26 23.71
N VAL A 16 16.61 -0.57 22.72
CA VAL A 16 16.41 -0.07 21.34
C VAL A 16 15.18 -0.74 20.72
N THR A 17 15.06 -2.05 20.90
CA THR A 17 13.90 -2.83 20.42
C THR A 17 12.63 -2.40 21.12
N VAL A 18 12.64 -2.20 22.43
CA VAL A 18 11.48 -1.75 23.19
C VAL A 18 11.06 -0.34 22.78
N VAL A 19 12.00 0.60 22.63
CA VAL A 19 11.68 1.96 22.17
C VAL A 19 11.13 1.94 20.74
N GLY A 20 11.73 1.18 19.83
CA GLY A 20 11.23 1.05 18.45
C GLY A 20 9.84 0.41 18.38
N LEU A 21 9.57 -0.60 19.22
CA LEU A 21 8.26 -1.22 19.32
C LEU A 21 7.21 -0.26 19.90
N LEU A 22 7.58 0.51 20.93
CA LEU A 22 6.70 1.52 21.52
C LEU A 22 6.37 2.62 20.51
N LEU A 23 7.36 3.12 19.76
CA LEU A 23 7.14 4.10 18.70
C LEU A 23 6.26 3.53 17.58
N THR A 24 6.46 2.27 17.20
CA THR A 24 5.61 1.58 16.21
C THR A 24 4.18 1.45 16.72
N GLY A 25 4.00 1.07 17.98
CA GLY A 25 2.68 0.98 18.61
C GLY A 25 1.97 2.33 18.68
N ALA A 26 2.70 3.40 19.05
CA ALA A 26 2.17 4.76 19.06
C ALA A 26 1.77 5.24 17.67
N ALA A 27 2.59 4.97 16.65
CA ALA A 27 2.30 5.30 15.26
C ALA A 27 1.08 4.53 14.74
N ALA A 28 0.99 3.23 15.03
CA ALA A 28 -0.17 2.41 14.66
C ALA A 28 -1.46 2.90 15.31
N TRP A 29 -1.41 3.26 16.60
CA TRP A 29 -2.54 3.84 17.32
C TRP A 29 -2.98 5.18 16.72
N ALA A 30 -2.03 6.05 16.39
CA ALA A 30 -2.31 7.33 15.73
C ALA A 30 -2.97 7.14 14.36
N VAL A 31 -2.47 6.19 13.56
CA VAL A 31 -3.03 5.88 12.23
C VAL A 31 -4.42 5.27 12.34
N PHE A 32 -4.63 4.34 13.28
CA PHE A 32 -5.95 3.74 13.51
C PHE A 32 -7.01 4.77 13.89
N GLY A 33 -6.64 5.80 14.67
CA GLY A 33 -7.53 6.91 15.01
C GLY A 33 -7.71 7.93 13.88
N ALA A 34 -6.70 8.14 13.03
CA ALA A 34 -6.72 9.14 11.97
C ALA A 34 -7.43 8.67 10.69
N VAL A 35 -7.35 7.38 10.35
CA VAL A 35 -8.02 6.84 9.16
C VAL A 35 -9.52 6.76 9.43
N PRO A 36 -10.38 7.48 8.68
CA PRO A 36 -11.83 7.43 8.87
C PRO A 36 -12.38 6.02 8.59
N ILE A 37 -13.51 5.70 9.20
CA ILE A 37 -14.34 4.58 8.77
C ILE A 37 -15.13 5.00 7.54
N THR A 38 -15.35 4.04 6.66
CA THR A 38 -16.22 4.20 5.50
C THR A 38 -17.50 3.42 5.78
N TYR A 39 -18.63 3.93 5.29
CA TYR A 39 -19.93 3.29 5.36
C TYR A 39 -20.35 2.94 3.94
N THR A 40 -20.74 1.68 3.73
CA THR A 40 -21.10 1.16 2.42
C THR A 40 -22.56 0.80 2.40
N ALA A 41 -23.25 1.11 1.30
CA ALA A 41 -24.61 0.67 1.07
C ALA A 41 -24.79 0.34 -0.42
N SER A 42 -25.73 -0.53 -0.72
CA SER A 42 -25.98 -1.03 -2.07
C SER A 42 -27.46 -1.04 -2.41
N LEU A 43 -27.74 -0.91 -3.70
CA LEU A 43 -29.06 -1.10 -4.29
C LEU A 43 -28.93 -1.94 -5.54
N SER A 44 -29.99 -2.67 -5.85
CA SER A 44 -30.13 -3.47 -7.06
C SER A 44 -31.51 -3.23 -7.65
N VAL A 45 -31.55 -2.83 -8.91
CA VAL A 45 -32.77 -2.53 -9.66
C VAL A 45 -32.85 -3.38 -10.92
N LEU A 46 -34.04 -3.85 -11.25
CA LEU A 46 -34.34 -4.65 -12.42
C LEU A 46 -35.10 -3.81 -13.44
N LEU A 47 -34.65 -3.83 -14.70
CA LEU A 47 -35.46 -3.29 -15.80
C LEU A 47 -36.62 -4.24 -16.09
N MET A 48 -37.83 -3.68 -16.12
CA MET A 48 -39.04 -4.40 -16.47
C MET A 48 -39.66 -3.87 -17.77
N PRO A 49 -40.28 -4.75 -18.56
CA PRO A 49 -41.04 -4.32 -19.73
C PRO A 49 -42.24 -3.46 -19.30
N PRO A 50 -42.82 -2.69 -20.23
CA PRO A 50 -44.06 -1.96 -19.98
C PRO A 50 -45.17 -2.90 -19.49
N GLU A 51 -46.03 -2.37 -18.63
CA GLU A 51 -47.23 -3.05 -18.18
C GLU A 51 -48.18 -3.23 -19.37
N ASP A 52 -48.25 -4.46 -19.90
CA ASP A 52 -49.12 -4.78 -21.02
C ASP A 52 -50.58 -4.72 -20.56
N THR A 53 -51.27 -3.66 -20.94
CA THR A 53 -52.70 -3.47 -20.61
C THR A 53 -53.63 -4.41 -21.38
N THR A 54 -53.11 -5.22 -22.31
CA THR A 54 -53.92 -5.98 -23.29
C THR A 54 -53.69 -7.49 -23.34
N ALA A 55 -52.67 -8.04 -22.67
CA ALA A 55 -52.41 -9.48 -22.68
C ALA A 55 -52.89 -10.16 -21.38
N GLU A 56 -53.66 -11.25 -21.52
CA GLU A 56 -53.91 -12.22 -20.45
C GLU A 56 -52.63 -12.47 -19.66
N ILE A 57 -52.72 -12.27 -18.33
CA ILE A 57 -51.67 -12.40 -17.32
C ILE A 57 -50.53 -13.32 -17.78
N ARG A 58 -49.52 -12.72 -18.42
CA ARG A 58 -48.27 -13.39 -18.80
C ARG A 58 -47.21 -12.99 -17.79
N ASN A 59 -46.41 -13.95 -17.37
CA ASN A 59 -45.31 -13.72 -16.45
C ASN A 59 -44.34 -12.67 -17.05
N PRO A 60 -44.21 -11.46 -16.45
CA PRO A 60 -43.39 -10.37 -17.01
C PRO A 60 -41.89 -10.72 -17.06
N TYR A 61 -41.44 -11.64 -16.20
CA TYR A 61 -40.05 -12.11 -16.18
C TYR A 61 -39.65 -12.90 -17.43
N LEU A 62 -40.63 -13.40 -18.22
CA LEU A 62 -40.35 -14.12 -19.47
C LEU A 62 -39.90 -13.21 -20.61
N ASN A 63 -40.17 -11.91 -20.53
CA ASN A 63 -39.83 -10.94 -21.58
C ASN A 63 -38.58 -10.10 -21.23
N LEU A 64 -37.77 -10.54 -20.29
CA LEU A 64 -36.53 -9.84 -19.91
C LEU A 64 -35.40 -10.04 -20.92
N GLU A 65 -35.53 -11.05 -21.78
CA GLU A 65 -34.57 -11.34 -22.84
C GLU A 65 -34.51 -10.16 -23.84
N GLY A 66 -33.30 -9.67 -24.10
CA GLY A 66 -33.07 -8.52 -25.00
C GLY A 66 -33.03 -7.15 -24.32
N MET A 67 -33.31 -7.04 -23.02
CA MET A 67 -33.22 -5.77 -22.28
C MET A 67 -31.79 -5.39 -21.86
N ALA A 68 -30.80 -6.26 -22.12
CA ALA A 68 -29.39 -6.03 -21.78
C ALA A 68 -28.84 -4.74 -22.42
N SER A 69 -29.19 -4.44 -23.67
CA SER A 69 -28.76 -3.22 -24.34
C SER A 69 -29.32 -1.96 -23.67
N ALA A 70 -30.59 -1.99 -23.23
CA ALA A 70 -31.20 -0.87 -22.53
C ALA A 70 -30.54 -0.63 -21.16
N ARG A 71 -30.25 -1.71 -20.44
CA ARG A 71 -29.49 -1.68 -19.19
C ARG A 71 -28.11 -1.04 -19.38
N ASP A 72 -27.36 -1.48 -20.39
CA ASP A 72 -25.99 -1.01 -20.62
C ASP A 72 -25.94 0.47 -21.06
N VAL A 73 -26.97 0.93 -21.78
CA VAL A 73 -27.14 2.35 -22.10
C VAL A 73 -27.49 3.16 -20.85
N LEU A 74 -28.36 2.64 -19.97
CA LEU A 74 -28.72 3.29 -18.70
C LEU A 74 -27.49 3.46 -17.80
N THR A 75 -26.72 2.39 -17.59
CA THR A 75 -25.52 2.44 -16.73
C THR A 75 -24.51 3.45 -17.27
N ARG A 76 -24.30 3.48 -18.59
CA ARG A 76 -23.41 4.46 -19.21
C ARG A 76 -23.91 5.90 -19.12
N ARG A 77 -25.22 6.12 -19.10
CA ARG A 77 -25.79 7.47 -18.91
C ARG A 77 -25.63 7.95 -17.47
N VAL A 78 -25.87 7.09 -16.49
CA VAL A 78 -25.71 7.44 -15.06
C VAL A 78 -24.24 7.66 -14.69
N ASP A 79 -23.31 6.98 -15.37
CA ASP A 79 -21.87 7.20 -15.22
C ASP A 79 -21.35 8.43 -16.00
N ALA A 80 -22.16 9.02 -16.88
CA ALA A 80 -21.75 10.19 -17.65
C ALA A 80 -21.61 11.42 -16.75
N ASP A 81 -20.68 12.32 -17.08
CA ASP A 81 -20.37 13.53 -16.29
C ASP A 81 -21.60 14.43 -16.03
N VAL A 82 -22.59 14.39 -16.93
CA VAL A 82 -23.84 15.13 -16.78
C VAL A 82 -24.65 14.71 -15.55
N VAL A 83 -24.57 13.45 -15.14
CA VAL A 83 -25.20 12.92 -13.92
C VAL A 83 -24.17 12.88 -12.77
N ARG A 84 -22.95 12.42 -13.05
CA ARG A 84 -21.92 12.21 -12.04
C ARG A 84 -21.43 13.47 -11.35
N VAL A 85 -21.09 14.51 -12.12
CA VAL A 85 -20.51 15.74 -11.55
C VAL A 85 -21.49 16.44 -10.60
N PRO A 86 -22.80 16.57 -10.89
CA PRO A 86 -23.77 17.09 -9.93
C PRO A 86 -23.87 16.28 -8.63
N VAL A 87 -23.80 14.94 -8.72
CA VAL A 87 -23.86 14.07 -7.54
C VAL A 87 -22.60 14.22 -6.69
N GLU A 88 -21.41 14.17 -7.29
CA GLU A 88 -20.12 14.37 -6.60
C GLU A 88 -20.04 15.74 -5.92
N LYS A 89 -20.60 16.78 -6.55
CA LYS A 89 -20.69 18.12 -5.94
C LYS A 89 -21.61 18.17 -4.72
N ALA A 90 -22.69 17.38 -4.73
CA ALA A 90 -23.61 17.29 -3.60
C ALA A 90 -23.07 16.42 -2.46
N PHE A 91 -22.22 15.45 -2.78
CA PHE A 91 -21.64 14.48 -1.85
C PHE A 91 -20.10 14.45 -1.98
N PRO A 92 -19.38 15.46 -1.46
CA PRO A 92 -17.94 15.60 -1.68
C PRO A 92 -17.09 14.52 -0.98
N ASP A 93 -17.61 13.90 0.07
CA ASP A 93 -16.99 12.76 0.78
C ASP A 93 -17.57 11.41 0.32
N GLY A 94 -18.49 11.44 -0.65
CA GLY A 94 -19.23 10.29 -1.15
C GLY A 94 -18.67 9.78 -2.47
N GLU A 95 -18.49 8.47 -2.57
CA GLU A 95 -18.11 7.78 -3.79
C GLU A 95 -19.24 6.84 -4.19
N TYR A 96 -19.47 6.69 -5.49
CA TYR A 96 -20.44 5.73 -5.97
C TYR A 96 -19.97 5.05 -7.26
N ILE A 97 -20.44 3.83 -7.46
CA ILE A 97 -20.29 3.11 -8.71
C ILE A 97 -21.64 2.54 -9.11
N VAL A 98 -21.94 2.59 -10.40
CA VAL A 98 -23.14 1.96 -10.98
C VAL A 98 -22.67 1.05 -12.10
N TYR A 99 -23.10 -0.22 -12.06
CA TYR A 99 -22.69 -1.20 -13.05
C TYR A 99 -23.80 -2.20 -13.37
N SER A 100 -23.69 -2.79 -14.55
CA SER A 100 -24.56 -3.87 -14.99
C SER A 100 -24.16 -5.16 -14.27
N ASP A 101 -25.11 -5.84 -13.61
CA ASP A 101 -24.84 -7.15 -13.04
C ASP A 101 -24.87 -8.21 -14.14
N MET A 102 -23.72 -8.84 -14.36
CA MET A 102 -23.52 -9.91 -15.35
C MET A 102 -23.60 -11.31 -14.73
N SER A 103 -23.68 -11.40 -13.40
CA SER A 103 -23.79 -12.66 -12.67
C SER A 103 -25.23 -13.20 -12.65
N THR A 104 -26.20 -12.30 -12.81
CA THR A 104 -27.61 -12.64 -12.99
C THR A 104 -27.98 -12.68 -14.46
N GLY A 105 -28.83 -13.63 -14.87
CA GLY A 105 -29.29 -13.74 -16.25
C GLY A 105 -30.28 -12.64 -16.69
N GLY A 106 -30.53 -11.64 -15.84
CA GLY A 106 -31.52 -10.59 -16.05
C GLY A 106 -30.90 -9.21 -16.28
N PRO A 107 -31.69 -8.23 -16.76
CA PRO A 107 -31.25 -6.85 -16.99
C PRO A 107 -31.18 -6.05 -15.68
N MET A 108 -30.30 -6.48 -14.77
CA MET A 108 -30.16 -5.88 -13.44
C MET A 108 -29.00 -4.87 -13.37
N VAL A 109 -29.24 -3.75 -12.70
CA VAL A 109 -28.25 -2.70 -12.42
C VAL A 109 -28.01 -2.64 -10.93
N VAL A 110 -26.74 -2.61 -10.54
CA VAL A 110 -26.32 -2.48 -9.15
C VAL A 110 -25.66 -1.12 -8.96
N GLY A 111 -26.07 -0.44 -7.89
CA GLY A 111 -25.41 0.76 -7.39
C GLY A 111 -24.76 0.46 -6.05
N GLU A 112 -23.47 0.74 -5.92
CA GLU A 112 -22.79 0.75 -4.62
C GLU A 112 -22.39 2.18 -4.28
N VAL A 113 -22.55 2.56 -3.02
CA VAL A 113 -22.16 3.86 -2.50
C VAL A 113 -21.29 3.70 -1.27
N ARG A 114 -20.38 4.65 -1.09
CA ARG A 114 -19.46 4.75 0.04
C ARG A 114 -19.44 6.18 0.54
N ASP A 115 -19.48 6.37 1.85
CA ASP A 115 -19.38 7.69 2.48
C ASP A 115 -18.65 7.58 3.82
N ARG A 116 -18.17 8.69 4.38
CA ARG A 116 -17.54 8.74 5.71
C ARG A 116 -18.56 8.68 6.85
N THR A 117 -19.85 8.81 6.54
CA THR A 117 -20.95 8.80 7.48
C THR A 117 -22.08 7.89 7.00
N GLU A 118 -22.74 7.20 7.93
CA GLU A 118 -23.92 6.38 7.65
C GLU A 118 -25.03 7.20 6.95
N ARG A 119 -25.30 8.42 7.45
CA ARG A 119 -26.31 9.30 6.85
C ARG A 119 -25.95 9.70 5.42
N GLY A 120 -24.68 10.04 5.16
CA GLY A 120 -24.21 10.42 3.83
C GLY A 120 -24.35 9.26 2.85
N ALA A 121 -23.95 8.05 3.27
CA ALA A 121 -24.10 6.84 2.45
C ALA A 121 -25.56 6.60 2.06
N MET A 122 -26.48 6.66 3.03
CA MET A 122 -27.92 6.45 2.75
C MET A 122 -28.54 7.56 1.87
N GLN A 123 -28.13 8.82 2.06
CA GLN A 123 -28.59 9.92 1.22
C GLN A 123 -28.06 9.82 -0.21
N LEU A 124 -26.80 9.41 -0.36
CA LEU A 124 -26.18 9.16 -1.66
C LEU A 124 -26.86 7.97 -2.35
N LEU A 125 -27.16 6.89 -1.62
CA LEU A 125 -27.88 5.73 -2.15
C LEU A 125 -29.23 6.14 -2.75
N GLU A 126 -30.02 6.90 -1.99
CA GLU A 126 -31.33 7.37 -2.46
C GLU A 126 -31.18 8.35 -3.64
N ARG A 127 -30.13 9.18 -3.64
CA ARG A 127 -29.84 10.04 -4.80
C ARG A 127 -29.57 9.21 -6.05
N ILE A 128 -28.71 8.20 -5.98
CA ILE A 128 -28.40 7.32 -7.11
C ILE A 128 -29.64 6.56 -7.59
N ARG A 129 -30.47 6.06 -6.66
CA ARG A 129 -31.77 5.45 -6.99
C ARG A 129 -32.64 6.40 -7.80
N SER A 130 -32.78 7.65 -7.35
CA SER A 130 -33.56 8.66 -8.04
C SER A 130 -33.00 8.99 -9.43
N GLU A 131 -31.67 9.09 -9.57
CA GLU A 131 -31.02 9.33 -10.86
C GLU A 131 -31.21 8.17 -11.84
N LEU A 132 -31.20 6.92 -11.36
CA LEU A 132 -31.50 5.73 -12.19
C LEU A 132 -32.91 5.77 -12.76
N HIS A 133 -33.92 5.99 -11.89
CA HIS A 133 -35.32 6.10 -12.28
C HIS A 133 -35.57 7.31 -13.21
N SER A 134 -35.01 8.47 -12.90
CA SER A 134 -35.14 9.65 -13.77
C SER A 134 -34.43 9.46 -15.11
N SER A 135 -33.28 8.78 -15.14
CA SER A 135 -32.50 8.59 -16.35
C SER A 135 -33.22 7.69 -17.37
N ILE A 136 -33.86 6.60 -16.91
CA ILE A 136 -34.62 5.74 -17.82
C ILE A 136 -35.83 6.50 -18.41
N ASP A 137 -36.51 7.33 -17.61
CA ASP A 137 -37.63 8.12 -18.07
C ASP A 137 -37.22 9.17 -19.11
N ILE A 138 -36.12 9.88 -18.84
CA ILE A 138 -35.59 10.90 -19.75
C ILE A 138 -35.15 10.27 -21.07
N MET A 139 -34.39 9.17 -21.04
CA MET A 139 -33.93 8.51 -22.27
C MET A 139 -35.10 8.05 -23.15
N GLN A 140 -36.14 7.47 -22.53
CA GLN A 140 -37.32 7.01 -23.25
C GLN A 140 -38.15 8.18 -23.79
N ALA A 141 -38.23 9.29 -23.06
CA ALA A 141 -38.86 10.50 -23.54
C ALA A 141 -38.11 11.13 -24.72
N GLU A 142 -36.77 11.17 -24.67
CA GLU A 142 -35.90 11.70 -25.74
C GLU A 142 -36.10 10.97 -27.08
N ILE A 143 -36.37 9.66 -27.06
CA ILE A 143 -36.64 8.85 -28.27
C ILE A 143 -38.14 8.72 -28.58
N GLY A 144 -39.01 9.42 -27.84
CA GLY A 144 -40.44 9.48 -28.12
C GLY A 144 -41.27 8.25 -27.72
N VAL A 145 -40.82 7.45 -26.75
CA VAL A 145 -41.60 6.29 -26.28
C VAL A 145 -42.89 6.77 -25.57
N PRO A 146 -44.09 6.32 -26.02
CA PRO A 146 -45.35 6.62 -25.35
C PRO A 146 -45.34 6.09 -23.92
N PRO A 147 -45.96 6.77 -22.93
CA PRO A 147 -45.94 6.35 -21.53
C PRO A 147 -46.36 4.89 -21.28
N VAL A 148 -47.37 4.41 -22.01
CA VAL A 148 -47.88 3.03 -21.91
C VAL A 148 -46.91 1.96 -22.43
N SER A 149 -45.85 2.37 -23.14
CA SER A 149 -44.84 1.49 -23.73
C SER A 149 -43.46 1.67 -23.09
N ARG A 150 -43.38 2.39 -21.96
CA ARG A 150 -42.12 2.63 -21.26
C ARG A 150 -41.73 1.46 -20.37
N MET A 151 -40.45 1.13 -20.42
CA MET A 151 -39.78 0.29 -19.43
C MET A 151 -39.74 1.00 -18.08
N THR A 152 -39.82 0.22 -17.01
CA THR A 152 -39.75 0.72 -15.63
C THR A 152 -38.58 0.06 -14.90
N LEU A 153 -38.10 0.71 -13.85
CA LEU A 153 -37.16 0.10 -12.91
C LEU A 153 -37.94 -0.40 -11.70
N THR A 154 -37.66 -1.63 -11.28
CA THR A 154 -38.18 -2.19 -10.04
C THR A 154 -37.04 -2.46 -9.08
N ASP A 155 -37.20 -1.99 -7.86
CA ASP A 155 -36.22 -2.20 -6.82
C ASP A 155 -36.29 -3.65 -6.33
N VAL A 156 -35.18 -4.38 -6.50
CA VAL A 156 -35.07 -5.79 -6.12
C VAL A 156 -34.54 -5.91 -4.70
N ALA A 157 -33.46 -5.19 -4.42
CA ALA A 157 -32.82 -5.15 -3.13
C ALA A 157 -32.30 -3.74 -2.87
N ILE A 158 -32.58 -3.20 -1.69
CA ILE A 158 -32.03 -1.92 -1.24
C ILE A 158 -31.66 -2.10 0.22
N ASP A 159 -30.42 -1.78 0.56
CA ASP A 159 -29.99 -1.77 1.95
C ASP A 159 -30.77 -0.73 2.74
N GLN A 160 -31.29 -1.13 3.90
CA GLN A 160 -32.06 -0.23 4.78
C GLN A 160 -31.17 0.54 5.75
N ALA A 161 -29.91 0.11 5.90
CA ALA A 161 -28.89 0.74 6.71
C ALA A 161 -27.52 0.48 6.07
N SER A 162 -26.59 1.42 6.24
CA SER A 162 -25.23 1.25 5.75
C SER A 162 -24.40 0.39 6.69
N GLU A 163 -23.51 -0.44 6.14
CA GLU A 163 -22.58 -1.25 6.91
C GLU A 163 -21.22 -0.53 7.06
N PRO A 164 -20.60 -0.56 8.25
CA PRO A 164 -19.28 0.03 8.44
C PRO A 164 -18.19 -0.86 7.83
N ASP A 165 -17.41 -0.30 6.92
CA ASP A 165 -16.22 -0.90 6.32
C ASP A 165 -14.94 -0.38 6.99
N PHE A 166 -14.22 -1.32 7.62
CA PHE A 166 -12.95 -1.08 8.31
C PHE A 166 -11.73 -1.52 7.49
N THR A 167 -11.93 -2.02 6.27
CA THR A 167 -10.89 -2.64 5.43
C THR A 167 -9.69 -1.72 5.25
N ALA A 168 -9.93 -0.49 4.81
CA ALA A 168 -8.87 0.50 4.61
C ALA A 168 -8.13 0.81 5.93
N ARG A 169 -8.86 0.99 7.04
CA ARG A 169 -8.28 1.25 8.35
C ARG A 169 -7.36 0.11 8.80
N TYR A 170 -7.78 -1.14 8.63
CA TYR A 170 -6.95 -2.29 8.97
C TYR A 170 -5.73 -2.43 8.06
N GLN A 171 -5.89 -2.23 6.75
CA GLN A 171 -4.78 -2.30 5.79
C GLN A 171 -3.68 -1.28 6.11
N TRP A 172 -4.05 -0.01 6.33
CA TRP A 172 -3.09 1.04 6.67
C TRP A 172 -2.44 0.83 8.02
N THR A 173 -3.21 0.41 9.03
CA THR A 173 -2.66 0.11 10.36
C THR A 173 -1.65 -1.03 10.27
N LEU A 174 -1.97 -2.11 9.55
CA LEU A 174 -1.08 -3.25 9.38
C LEU A 174 0.18 -2.88 8.59
N ALA A 175 0.05 -2.06 7.54
CA ALA A 175 1.19 -1.57 6.77
C ALA A 175 2.16 -0.77 7.65
N VAL A 176 1.65 0.09 8.53
CA VAL A 176 2.46 0.90 9.45
C VAL A 176 3.15 0.03 10.50
N VAL A 177 2.45 -0.96 11.06
CA VAL A 177 3.06 -1.93 11.98
C VAL A 177 4.18 -2.71 11.29
N GLY A 178 3.93 -3.22 10.08
CA GLY A 178 4.94 -3.96 9.30
C GLY A 178 6.18 -3.10 8.99
N ALA A 179 5.97 -1.87 8.50
CA ALA A 179 7.04 -0.93 8.23
C ALA A 179 7.83 -0.56 9.50
N GLY A 180 7.13 -0.33 10.62
CA GLY A 180 7.76 0.01 11.90
C GLY A 180 8.62 -1.12 12.47
N ILE A 181 8.19 -2.37 12.34
CA ILE A 181 8.98 -3.55 12.74
C ILE A 181 10.25 -3.65 11.89
N VAL A 182 10.13 -3.54 10.57
CA VAL A 182 11.30 -3.59 9.66
C VAL A 182 12.28 -2.46 9.97
N LEU A 183 11.79 -1.23 10.15
CA LEU A 183 12.61 -0.08 10.50
C LEU A 183 13.31 -0.27 11.85
N THR A 184 12.61 -0.80 12.85
CA THR A 184 13.19 -1.10 14.17
C THR A 184 14.31 -2.14 14.07
N ALA A 185 14.13 -3.20 13.28
CA ALA A 185 15.15 -4.22 13.07
C ALA A 185 16.39 -3.66 12.35
N LEU A 186 16.19 -2.82 11.33
CA LEU A 186 17.28 -2.14 10.62
C LEU A 186 18.08 -1.21 11.54
N LEU A 187 17.39 -0.42 12.36
CA LEU A 187 18.03 0.48 13.32
C LEU A 187 18.80 -0.29 14.40
N ALA A 188 18.24 -1.38 14.92
CA ALA A 188 18.91 -2.24 15.88
C ALA A 188 20.21 -2.82 15.30
N GLY A 189 20.15 -3.39 14.09
CA GLY A 189 21.32 -3.94 13.40
C GLY A 189 22.38 -2.89 13.07
N PHE A 190 21.96 -1.70 12.61
CA PHE A 190 22.86 -0.59 12.31
C PHE A 190 23.63 -0.10 13.55
N ILE A 191 22.91 0.08 14.67
CA ILE A 191 23.51 0.49 15.95
C ILE A 191 24.49 -0.58 16.45
N ASP A 192 24.13 -1.87 16.34
CA ASP A 192 25.04 -2.95 16.74
C ASP A 192 26.29 -3.01 15.86
N GLY A 193 26.17 -2.84 14.54
CA GLY A 193 27.32 -2.77 13.63
C GLY A 193 28.29 -1.62 13.96
N LEU A 194 27.76 -0.43 14.27
CA LEU A 194 28.56 0.73 14.66
C LEU A 194 29.31 0.52 15.99
N VAL A 195 28.72 -0.18 16.95
CA VAL A 195 29.37 -0.39 18.25
C VAL A 195 30.35 -1.56 18.21
N LEU A 196 30.05 -2.65 17.49
CA LEU A 196 31.01 -3.75 17.31
C LEU A 196 32.26 -3.28 16.56
N SER A 197 32.12 -2.47 15.51
CA SER A 197 33.27 -1.92 14.78
C SER A 197 34.15 -1.01 15.65
N ARG A 198 33.56 -0.28 16.60
CA ARG A 198 34.30 0.52 17.59
C ARG A 198 35.05 -0.32 18.62
N ARG A 199 34.47 -1.46 19.04
CA ARG A 199 35.14 -2.39 19.96
C ARG A 199 36.28 -3.13 19.29
N ALA A 200 36.09 -3.64 18.07
CA ALA A 200 37.15 -4.29 17.29
C ALA A 200 38.36 -3.35 17.07
N LYS A 201 38.11 -2.06 16.79
CA LYS A 201 39.19 -1.06 16.68
C LYS A 201 39.89 -0.76 18.02
N ARG A 202 39.20 -0.91 19.15
CA ARG A 202 39.78 -0.72 20.49
C ARG A 202 40.62 -1.92 20.91
N GLU A 203 40.16 -3.13 20.60
CA GLU A 203 40.91 -4.38 20.85
C GLU A 203 42.16 -4.44 19.96
N ALA A 204 42.06 -4.09 18.68
CA ALA A 204 43.23 -4.00 17.80
C ALA A 204 44.30 -3.01 18.33
N ARG A 205 43.87 -1.84 18.84
CA ARG A 205 44.79 -0.88 19.46
C ARG A 205 45.36 -1.34 20.81
N ALA A 206 44.61 -2.11 21.59
CA ALA A 206 45.09 -2.67 22.84
C ALA A 206 46.10 -3.80 22.60
N SER A 207 45.88 -4.62 21.57
CA SER A 207 46.82 -5.65 21.13
C SER A 207 48.09 -5.05 20.52
N ASP A 208 47.99 -3.96 19.74
CA ASP A 208 49.17 -3.22 19.27
C ASP A 208 49.96 -2.61 20.43
N ALA A 209 49.29 -2.07 21.46
CA ALA A 209 49.97 -1.53 22.64
C ALA A 209 50.65 -2.61 23.49
N ALA A 210 50.01 -3.77 23.66
CA ALA A 210 50.57 -4.91 24.39
C ALA A 210 51.72 -5.60 23.63
N GLY A 211 51.66 -5.64 22.30
CA GLY A 211 52.75 -6.18 21.47
C GLY A 211 54.01 -5.31 21.44
N ILE A 212 53.90 -4.02 21.82
CA ILE A 212 55.07 -3.13 21.95
C ILE A 212 55.82 -3.38 23.27
N GLU A 213 55.13 -3.73 24.36
CA GLU A 213 55.79 -4.08 25.64
C GLU A 213 56.59 -5.40 25.57
N GLU A 214 56.13 -6.39 24.80
CA GLU A 214 56.82 -7.70 24.67
C GLU A 214 58.10 -7.64 23.82
N VAL A 215 58.22 -6.66 22.91
CA VAL A 215 59.44 -6.43 22.10
C VAL A 215 60.50 -5.68 22.89
N GLU A 216 60.11 -4.78 23.80
CA GLU A 216 61.05 -3.99 24.62
C GLU A 216 61.70 -4.84 25.74
N GLU A 217 61.03 -5.90 26.22
CA GLU A 217 61.60 -6.85 27.20
C GLU A 217 62.62 -7.82 26.57
N HIS A 218 62.52 -8.12 25.27
CA HIS A 218 63.44 -9.03 24.59
C HIS A 218 64.71 -8.34 24.05
N ASP A 219 64.69 -7.01 23.83
CA ASP A 219 65.88 -6.23 23.43
C ASP A 219 66.72 -5.73 24.62
N ALA A 220 66.16 -5.71 25.83
CA ALA A 220 66.90 -5.40 27.06
C ALA A 220 67.88 -6.51 27.51
N ALA A 221 67.78 -7.72 26.93
CA ALA A 221 68.63 -8.87 27.28
C ALA A 221 69.83 -9.07 26.34
N ALA A 222 69.97 -8.29 25.25
CA ALA A 222 71.01 -8.49 24.23
C ALA A 222 71.93 -7.27 24.06
N GLY A 223 72.25 -6.54 25.13
CA GLY A 223 73.18 -5.41 25.11
C GLY A 223 74.55 -5.74 25.72
N SER A 224 75.43 -6.44 25.00
CA SER A 224 76.91 -6.35 25.21
C SER A 224 77.71 -7.20 24.22
N HIS A 225 78.12 -6.63 23.09
CA HIS A 225 79.52 -6.78 22.63
C HIS A 225 79.88 -5.72 21.57
N VAL A 226 80.87 -4.90 21.93
CA VAL A 226 81.58 -3.92 21.10
C VAL A 226 82.79 -4.60 20.46
N VAL A 227 83.18 -4.17 19.23
CA VAL A 227 84.53 -4.04 18.62
C VAL A 227 84.31 -3.80 17.10
N ALA A 228 84.47 -2.58 16.56
CA ALA A 228 85.70 -1.97 15.98
C ALA A 228 86.34 -2.87 14.89
N ASP A 229 86.77 -2.47 13.69
CA ASP A 229 87.13 -1.23 13.00
C ASP A 229 87.42 -1.65 11.52
N GLY A 230 87.43 -0.73 10.55
CA GLY A 230 88.01 -1.01 9.22
C GLY A 230 87.21 -0.54 7.99
N ALA A 231 87.52 0.66 7.51
CA ALA A 231 87.25 1.16 6.15
C ALA A 231 88.40 0.75 5.19
N PRO A 232 88.43 1.17 3.90
CA PRO A 232 87.39 1.42 2.89
C PRO A 232 87.69 0.70 1.53
N GLU A 233 86.93 1.08 0.49
CA GLU A 233 87.16 0.98 -0.96
C GLU A 233 86.24 -0.02 -1.68
N THR A 234 85.78 0.16 -2.92
CA THR A 234 85.61 1.24 -3.92
C THR A 234 84.69 0.60 -4.98
N SER A 235 84.11 1.41 -5.88
CA SER A 235 83.63 0.97 -7.22
C SER A 235 82.34 0.09 -7.21
N THR A 236 81.40 0.16 -8.15
CA THR A 236 81.28 0.87 -9.42
C THR A 236 79.92 0.47 -10.03
N LYS A 237 79.34 1.38 -10.83
CA LYS A 237 78.30 1.17 -11.87
C LYS A 237 76.86 0.90 -11.41
N ALA A 238 75.92 1.80 -11.74
CA ALA A 238 75.25 1.94 -13.05
C ALA A 238 74.12 0.89 -13.16
N ASP A 239 72.95 1.12 -13.73
CA ASP A 239 72.30 2.18 -14.49
C ASP A 239 70.92 1.61 -14.90
N ALA A 240 69.95 2.47 -15.19
CA ALA A 240 68.72 2.25 -15.98
C ALA A 240 67.70 1.18 -15.51
N GLY A 241 66.38 1.33 -15.63
CA GLY A 241 65.47 2.33 -16.25
C GLY A 241 64.08 2.15 -15.60
N ARG A 242 63.09 3.04 -15.63
CA ARG A 242 62.53 3.93 -16.65
C ARG A 242 62.08 3.22 -17.95
N ALA A 243 60.85 2.68 -17.93
CA ALA A 243 59.86 2.69 -19.03
C ALA A 243 58.53 2.18 -18.42
N LEU A 244 57.41 2.92 -18.41
CA LEU A 244 56.49 3.21 -19.52
C LEU A 244 55.98 1.96 -20.25
N ASP A 245 54.73 1.58 -19.96
CA ASP A 245 53.62 1.38 -20.92
C ASP A 245 52.36 1.06 -20.10
N ARG A 246 51.21 1.75 -20.21
CA ARG A 246 50.34 2.08 -21.35
C ARG A 246 49.52 0.88 -21.83
N GLU A 247 48.23 1.18 -22.05
CA GLU A 247 47.15 0.40 -22.67
C GLU A 247 46.19 -0.32 -21.71
N LEU A 248 44.93 0.12 -21.57
CA LEU A 248 43.81 0.15 -22.54
C LEU A 248 43.26 -1.24 -22.86
N THR A 249 41.95 -1.26 -23.13
CA THR A 249 41.04 -2.37 -23.48
C THR A 249 40.58 -3.23 -22.29
N LYS A 250 39.29 -3.40 -22.02
CA LYS A 250 38.05 -3.19 -22.79
C LYS A 250 36.88 -3.03 -21.83
#